data_AF-A0A4U2Y2G2-F1
#
_entry.id   AF-A0A4U2Y2G2-F1
#
_cell.length_a   1.000
_cell.length_b   1.000
_cell.length_c   1.000
_cell.angle_alpha   90.00
_cell.angle_beta   90.00
_cell.angle_gamma   90.00
#
_symmetry.space_group_name_H-M   'P 1'
#
loop_
_entity.id
_entity.type
_entity.pdbx_description
1 polymer ?
#
loop_
_entity_poly.entity_id
_entity_poly.type
_entity_poly.pdbx_seq_one_letter_code
_entity_poly.pdbx_strand_id
1 'polypeptide(L)'
;MIGPIFLRGEFIEKFREHLLNVPYYQVVHQGISCVDNGMKKGSTDGVNEIINQFVQARFPIICSAGSKSSIPFWDFHLALQYDEEKRTAIICELLVRELNQDHCRKALLMAYYFLVNPKMGVEKIQAPMNLSDLADCKEFEDIMIEFIPHQNITYLS
;
A
#
# COMPACT_ATOMS: atom_id res chain seq x y z
N MET A 1 -13.28 -13.39 8.16
CA MET A 1 -12.03 -12.68 7.85
C MET A 1 -12.25 -12.01 6.51
N ILE A 2 -12.37 -10.68 6.46
CA ILE A 2 -12.46 -9.97 5.17
C ILE A 2 -11.00 -9.68 4.79
N GLY A 3 -10.55 -10.25 3.68
CA GLY A 3 -9.20 -10.06 3.14
C GLY A 3 -9.06 -8.72 2.40
N PRO A 4 -7.89 -8.45 1.80
CA PRO A 4 -7.74 -7.34 0.88
C PRO A 4 -8.81 -7.38 -0.21
N ILE A 5 -9.43 -6.24 -0.49
CA ILE A 5 -10.36 -6.10 -1.61
C ILE A 5 -9.88 -4.99 -2.53
N PHE A 6 -10.24 -5.10 -3.81
CA PHE A 6 -10.08 -3.97 -4.72
C PHE A 6 -11.17 -2.93 -4.49
N LEU A 7 -10.77 -1.68 -4.32
CA LEU A 7 -11.66 -0.54 -4.21
C LEU A 7 -12.42 -0.32 -5.52
N ARG A 8 -13.68 -0.76 -5.59
CA ARG A 8 -14.54 -0.61 -6.77
C ARG A 8 -16.01 -0.46 -6.36
N GLY A 9 -16.80 0.18 -7.22
CA GLY A 9 -18.25 0.29 -7.04
C GLY A 9 -18.63 0.90 -5.69
N GLU A 10 -19.54 0.25 -4.96
CA GLU A 10 -20.04 0.73 -3.65
C GLU A 10 -18.94 0.87 -2.57
N PHE A 11 -17.79 0.22 -2.73
CA PHE A 11 -16.70 0.35 -1.77
C PHE A 11 -16.02 1.71 -1.82
N ILE A 12 -16.16 2.45 -2.92
CA ILE A 12 -15.57 3.80 -3.08
C ILE A 12 -16.13 4.75 -2.03
N GLU A 13 -17.46 4.81 -1.89
CA GLU A 13 -18.08 5.71 -0.93
C GLU A 13 -17.87 5.24 0.52
N LYS A 14 -17.90 3.93 0.79
CA LYS A 14 -17.54 3.38 2.10
C LYS A 14 -16.10 3.73 2.50
N PHE A 15 -15.16 3.70 1.55
CA PHE A 15 -13.78 4.08 1.79
C PHE A 15 -13.63 5.59 1.99
N ARG A 16 -14.36 6.40 1.22
CA ARG A 16 -14.41 7.86 1.41
C ARG A 16 -14.91 8.22 2.82
N GLU A 17 -16.05 7.67 3.22
CA GLU A 17 -16.60 7.85 4.57
C GLU A 17 -15.59 7.44 5.64
N HIS A 18 -14.89 6.32 5.43
CA HIS A 18 -13.86 5.87 6.36
C HIS A 18 -12.70 6.87 6.49
N LEU A 19 -12.14 7.34 5.37
CA LEU A 19 -11.03 8.31 5.37
C LEU A 19 -11.42 9.68 5.96
N LEU A 20 -12.70 10.06 5.89
CA LEU A 20 -13.20 11.28 6.53
C LEU A 20 -13.24 11.16 8.06
N ASN A 21 -13.45 9.94 8.57
CA ASN A 21 -13.62 9.69 10.01
C ASN A 21 -12.35 9.17 10.70
N VAL A 22 -11.43 8.57 9.95
CA VAL A 22 -10.23 7.92 10.48
C VAL A 22 -8.99 8.54 9.85
N PRO A 23 -8.08 9.11 10.65
CA PRO A 23 -6.86 9.69 10.12
C PRO A 23 -5.86 8.62 9.68
N TYR A 24 -5.20 8.90 8.56
CA TYR A 24 -4.09 8.10 8.03
C TYR A 24 -2.86 8.99 7.80
N TYR A 25 -1.69 8.38 7.85
CA TYR A 25 -0.43 8.93 7.40
C TYR A 25 -0.18 8.50 5.96
N GLN A 26 0.19 9.46 5.11
CA GLN A 26 0.65 9.20 3.75
C GLN A 26 2.14 8.86 3.79
N VAL A 27 2.46 7.60 3.52
CA VAL A 27 3.84 7.09 3.44
C VAL A 27 4.38 7.23 2.03
N VAL A 28 3.54 6.93 1.05
CA VAL A 28 3.80 7.16 -0.38
C VAL A 28 2.62 7.92 -0.95
N HIS A 29 2.90 8.97 -1.71
CA HIS A 29 1.91 9.75 -2.43
C HIS A 29 2.42 10.05 -3.84
N GLN A 30 1.61 9.77 -4.85
CA GLN A 30 1.96 9.90 -6.27
C GLN A 30 3.32 9.25 -6.64
N GLY A 31 3.62 8.11 -6.00
CA GLY A 31 4.88 7.37 -6.23
C GLY A 31 6.11 7.99 -5.59
N ILE A 32 5.96 8.94 -4.67
CA ILE A 32 7.06 9.58 -3.94
C ILE A 32 6.98 9.21 -2.46
N SER A 33 8.09 8.76 -1.87
CA SER A 33 8.19 8.58 -0.41
C SER A 33 8.00 9.91 0.31
N CYS A 34 7.07 9.91 1.25
CA CYS A 34 6.83 11.00 2.17
C CYS A 34 7.55 10.79 3.51
N VAL A 35 8.30 9.70 3.67
CA VAL A 35 8.99 9.36 4.93
C VAL A 35 10.04 10.41 5.30
N ASP A 36 10.88 10.80 4.34
CA ASP A 36 11.97 11.75 4.56
C ASP A 36 11.50 13.21 4.57
N ASN A 37 10.34 13.50 3.96
CA ASN A 37 9.75 14.84 3.88
C ASN A 37 8.79 15.16 5.04
N GLY A 38 8.80 14.32 6.08
CA GLY A 38 7.85 14.35 7.18
C GLY A 38 6.51 13.74 6.75
N MET A 39 6.25 12.51 7.20
CA MET A 39 4.99 11.83 6.91
C MET A 39 3.80 12.72 7.29
N LYS A 40 2.94 13.02 6.32
CA LYS A 40 1.81 13.93 6.52
C LYS A 40 0.60 13.13 6.95
N LYS A 41 -0.04 13.59 8.03
CA LYS A 41 -1.41 13.17 8.36
C LYS A 41 -2.33 13.71 7.26
N GLY A 42 -3.07 12.83 6.60
CA GLY A 42 -4.06 13.23 5.60
C GLY A 42 -5.05 14.23 6.20
N SER A 43 -5.32 15.32 5.48
CA SER A 43 -6.37 16.27 5.84
C SER A 43 -7.71 15.80 5.28
N THR A 44 -8.80 16.19 5.95
CA THR A 44 -10.17 15.95 5.48
C THR A 44 -10.39 16.51 4.07
N ASP A 45 -9.78 17.67 3.76
CA ASP A 45 -9.85 18.30 2.43
C ASP A 45 -9.10 17.49 1.35
N GLY A 46 -8.10 16.70 1.74
CA GLY A 46 -7.31 15.84 0.84
C GLY A 46 -7.93 14.48 0.53
N VAL A 47 -9.06 14.11 1.15
CA VAL A 47 -9.68 12.78 0.98
C VAL A 47 -10.10 12.53 -0.47
N ASN A 48 -10.67 13.52 -1.16
CA ASN A 48 -11.09 13.35 -2.55
C ASN A 48 -9.91 13.06 -3.47
N GLU A 49 -8.76 13.68 -3.21
CA GLU A 49 -7.54 13.41 -3.96
C GLU A 49 -7.06 11.98 -3.73
N ILE A 50 -6.99 11.54 -2.47
CA ILE A 50 -6.63 10.16 -2.12
C ILE A 50 -7.56 9.16 -2.82
N ILE A 51 -8.88 9.37 -2.74
CA ILE A 51 -9.86 8.51 -3.42
C ILE A 51 -9.61 8.47 -4.92
N ASN A 52 -9.37 9.60 -5.56
CA ASN A 52 -9.09 9.66 -6.99
C ASN A 52 -7.83 8.87 -7.37
N GLN A 53 -6.75 9.00 -6.59
CA GLN A 53 -5.51 8.25 -6.83
C GLN A 53 -5.74 6.73 -6.71
N PHE A 54 -6.49 6.30 -5.70
CA PHE A 54 -6.85 4.89 -5.55
C PHE A 54 -7.74 4.43 -6.72
N VAL A 55 -8.80 5.14 -7.07
CA VAL A 55 -9.72 4.73 -8.15
C VAL A 55 -9.01 4.63 -9.52
N GLN A 56 -8.00 5.46 -9.76
CA GLN A 56 -7.20 5.43 -10.98
C GLN A 56 -6.11 4.37 -11.00
N ALA A 57 -5.81 3.74 -9.86
CA ALA A 57 -4.79 2.70 -9.78
C ALA A 57 -5.26 1.37 -10.38
N ARG A 58 -4.33 0.63 -10.96
CA ARG A 58 -4.60 -0.72 -11.48
C ARG A 58 -5.01 -1.67 -10.36
N PHE A 59 -4.34 -1.60 -9.22
CA PHE A 59 -4.58 -2.44 -8.04
C PHE A 59 -4.82 -1.56 -6.80
N PRO A 60 -6.05 -1.08 -6.58
CA PRO A 60 -6.37 -0.29 -5.38
C PRO A 60 -6.80 -1.21 -4.25
N ILE A 61 -5.83 -1.66 -3.47
CA ILE A 61 -6.03 -2.61 -2.39
C ILE A 61 -6.42 -1.85 -1.12
N ILE A 62 -7.66 -2.06 -0.67
CA ILE A 62 -8.11 -1.57 0.63
C ILE A 62 -8.39 -2.75 1.56
N CYS A 63 -7.97 -2.61 2.81
CA CYS A 63 -8.46 -3.47 3.89
C CYS A 63 -9.88 -3.02 4.21
N SER A 64 -10.89 -3.84 3.90
CA SER A 64 -12.26 -3.64 4.37
C SER A 64 -12.54 -4.62 5.48
N ALA A 65 -13.45 -4.29 6.40
CA ALA A 65 -13.69 -5.21 7.48
C ALA A 65 -15.11 -5.26 8.01
N GLY A 66 -15.51 -6.48 8.36
CA GLY A 66 -16.87 -6.87 8.71
C GLY A 66 -16.96 -7.35 10.15
N SER A 67 -17.77 -6.62 10.93
CA SER A 67 -18.59 -6.94 12.12
C SER A 67 -18.25 -8.04 13.16
N LYS A 68 -17.16 -8.82 13.10
CA LYS A 68 -16.91 -9.93 14.06
C LYS A 68 -15.46 -10.10 14.56
N SER A 69 -14.66 -9.04 14.64
CA SER A 69 -13.33 -9.10 15.28
C SER A 69 -13.31 -8.26 16.55
N SER A 70 -12.75 -8.80 17.64
CA SER A 70 -12.43 -8.06 18.87
C SER A 70 -11.21 -7.15 18.73
N ILE A 71 -10.55 -7.18 17.57
CA ILE A 71 -9.46 -6.28 17.17
C ILE A 71 -9.89 -5.60 15.86
N PRO A 72 -10.39 -4.35 15.89
CA PRO A 72 -10.76 -3.62 14.68
C PRO A 72 -9.50 -2.96 14.06
N PHE A 73 -9.03 -3.42 12.89
CA PHE A 73 -9.41 -2.87 11.58
C PHE A 73 -8.47 -1.74 11.05
N TRP A 74 -7.93 -1.98 9.84
CA TRP A 74 -7.48 -1.02 8.82
C TRP A 74 -6.20 -0.25 9.14
N ASP A 75 -5.09 -0.97 9.22
CA ASP A 75 -3.80 -0.36 9.51
C ASP A 75 -3.14 0.25 8.27
N PHE A 76 -3.55 -0.15 7.07
CA PHE A 76 -2.95 0.33 5.83
C PHE A 76 -3.82 0.11 4.59
N HIS A 77 -3.56 0.92 3.56
CA HIS A 77 -4.19 0.86 2.23
C HIS A 77 -3.14 1.15 1.16
N LEU A 78 -3.23 0.45 0.02
CA LEU A 78 -2.27 0.60 -1.08
C LEU A 78 -2.98 0.86 -2.39
N ALA A 79 -2.39 1.71 -3.21
CA ALA A 79 -2.71 1.81 -4.62
C ALA A 79 -1.46 1.52 -5.43
N LEU A 80 -1.56 0.59 -6.38
CA LEU A 80 -0.46 0.24 -7.26
C LEU A 80 -0.85 0.43 -8.74
N GLN A 81 0.04 1.06 -9.50
CA GLN A 81 0.02 1.03 -10.94
C GLN A 81 0.72 -0.24 -11.46
N TYR A 82 0.50 -0.58 -12.72
CA TYR A 82 1.14 -1.75 -13.32
C TYR A 82 1.85 -1.38 -14.61
N ASP A 83 3.14 -1.67 -14.63
CA ASP A 83 3.97 -1.63 -15.83
C ASP A 83 3.88 -3.01 -16.51
N GLU A 84 3.12 -3.09 -17.60
CA GLU A 84 2.90 -4.32 -18.36
C GLU A 84 4.19 -4.84 -19.00
N GLU A 85 5.09 -3.96 -19.45
CA GLU A 85 6.35 -4.34 -20.11
C GLU A 85 7.32 -4.98 -19.11
N LYS A 86 7.44 -4.38 -17.92
CA LYS A 86 8.30 -4.89 -16.84
C LYS A 86 7.61 -5.87 -15.92
N ARG A 87 6.32 -6.14 -16.15
CA ARG A 87 5.45 -6.95 -15.29
C ARG A 87 5.57 -6.58 -13.80
N THR A 88 5.65 -5.28 -13.54
CA THR A 88 5.98 -4.72 -12.21
C THR A 88 4.83 -3.90 -11.67
N ALA A 89 4.38 -4.19 -10.45
CA ALA A 89 3.39 -3.37 -9.74
C ALA A 89 4.09 -2.26 -8.94
N ILE A 90 3.79 -1.00 -9.24
CA ILE A 90 4.47 0.17 -8.68
C ILE A 90 3.56 0.83 -7.64
N ILE A 91 4.01 0.92 -6.40
CA ILE A 91 3.26 1.59 -5.32
C ILE A 91 3.21 3.09 -5.61
N CYS A 92 2.01 3.60 -5.87
CA CYS A 92 1.77 5.02 -6.06
C CYS A 92 1.15 5.69 -4.83
N GLU A 93 0.37 4.94 -4.05
CA GLU A 93 -0.14 5.41 -2.75
C GLU A 93 0.07 4.34 -1.68
N LEU A 94 0.50 4.75 -0.50
CA LEU A 94 0.53 3.93 0.71
C LEU A 94 0.06 4.78 1.89
N LEU A 95 -1.08 4.40 2.45
CA LEU A 95 -1.64 4.98 3.66
C LEU A 95 -1.41 4.02 4.82
N VAL A 96 -1.02 4.53 5.99
CA VAL A 96 -0.94 3.75 7.23
C VAL A 96 -1.61 4.47 8.39
N ARG A 97 -2.26 3.73 9.28
CA ARG A 97 -3.04 4.31 10.40
C ARG A 97 -2.15 4.91 11.49
N GLU A 98 -1.03 4.26 11.76
CA GLU A 98 -0.05 4.69 12.74
C GLU A 98 1.35 4.64 12.14
N LEU A 99 2.22 5.55 12.60
CA LEU A 99 3.63 5.64 12.22
C LEU A 99 4.45 4.53 12.89
N ASN A 100 4.09 3.28 12.62
CA ASN A 100 4.89 2.14 13.01
C ASN A 100 5.39 1.44 11.73
N GLN A 101 6.63 0.93 11.77
CA GLN A 101 7.20 0.18 10.65
C GLN A 101 6.41 -1.11 10.37
N ASP A 102 5.68 -1.61 11.37
CA ASP A 102 4.88 -2.83 11.28
C ASP A 102 3.72 -2.73 10.28
N HIS A 103 3.03 -1.59 10.20
CA HIS A 103 1.95 -1.38 9.24
C HIS A 103 2.47 -1.28 7.80
N CYS A 104 3.60 -0.61 7.59
CA CYS A 104 4.27 -0.59 6.29
C CYS A 104 4.70 -2.02 5.87
N ARG A 105 5.28 -2.80 6.79
CA ARG A 105 5.68 -4.20 6.54
C ARG A 105 4.48 -5.06 6.15
N LYS A 106 3.40 -5.01 6.91
CA LYS A 106 2.16 -5.74 6.62
C LYS A 106 1.54 -5.31 5.28
N ALA A 107 1.60 -4.03 4.95
CA ALA A 107 1.18 -3.50 3.66
C ALA A 107 1.92 -4.14 2.48
N LEU A 108 3.25 -4.14 2.58
CA LEU A 108 4.12 -4.70 1.55
C LEU A 108 3.92 -6.21 1.39
N LEU A 109 3.89 -6.96 2.48
CA LEU A 109 3.62 -8.41 2.46
C LEU A 109 2.26 -8.70 1.83
N MET A 110 1.22 -7.95 2.21
CA MET A 110 -0.11 -8.16 1.65
C MET A 110 -0.16 -7.88 0.15
N ALA A 111 0.45 -6.80 -0.31
CA ALA A 111 0.55 -6.51 -1.74
C ALA A 111 1.32 -7.63 -2.47
N TYR A 112 2.45 -8.07 -1.91
CA TYR A 112 3.29 -9.12 -2.49
C TYR A 112 2.51 -10.42 -2.66
N TYR A 113 1.97 -10.98 -1.58
CA TYR A 113 1.24 -12.25 -1.64
C TYR A 113 -0.06 -12.17 -2.46
N PHE A 114 -0.68 -10.99 -2.54
CA PHE A 114 -1.91 -10.82 -3.30
C PHE A 114 -1.67 -10.63 -4.80
N LEU A 115 -0.61 -9.92 -5.18
CA LEU A 115 -0.36 -9.53 -6.56
C LEU A 115 0.74 -10.36 -7.23
N VAL A 116 1.86 -10.62 -6.56
CA VAL A 116 2.99 -11.35 -7.13
C VAL A 116 2.62 -12.82 -7.23
N ASN A 117 2.14 -13.22 -8.40
CA ASN A 117 1.87 -14.59 -8.76
C ASN A 117 1.63 -14.72 -10.28
N PRO A 118 1.82 -15.92 -10.85
CA PRO A 118 1.62 -16.15 -12.29
C PRO A 118 0.20 -15.86 -12.80
N LYS A 119 -0.83 -15.94 -11.95
CA LYS A 119 -2.23 -15.71 -12.36
C LYS A 119 -2.53 -14.23 -12.59
N MET A 120 -1.95 -13.35 -11.78
CA MET A 120 -2.08 -11.90 -11.90
C MET A 120 -1.09 -11.30 -12.90
N GLY A 121 -0.06 -12.06 -13.29
CA GLY A 121 0.96 -11.65 -14.25
C GLY A 121 2.07 -10.78 -13.66
N VAL A 122 1.95 -10.35 -12.40
CA VAL A 122 2.93 -9.52 -11.69
C VAL A 122 4.11 -10.37 -11.23
N GLU A 123 5.32 -9.93 -11.53
CA GLU A 123 6.57 -10.61 -11.14
C GLU A 123 7.24 -9.96 -9.93
N LYS A 124 7.05 -8.64 -9.75
CA LYS A 124 7.65 -7.90 -8.64
C LYS A 124 6.87 -6.64 -8.28
N ILE A 125 7.10 -6.16 -7.07
CA ILE A 125 6.58 -4.88 -6.58
C ILE A 125 7.72 -3.88 -6.50
N GLN A 126 7.45 -2.64 -6.91
CA GLN A 126 8.35 -1.50 -6.77
C GLN A 126 7.80 -0.54 -5.71
N ALA A 127 8.58 -0.28 -4.67
CA ALA A 127 8.29 0.69 -3.62
C ALA A 127 9.27 1.88 -3.72
N PRO A 128 8.80 3.14 -3.73
CA PRO A 128 9.66 4.31 -3.88
C PRO A 128 10.28 4.76 -2.55
N MET A 129 10.85 3.82 -1.78
CA MET A 129 11.44 4.08 -0.46
C MET A 129 12.47 3.00 -0.12
N ASN A 130 13.40 3.31 0.78
CA ASN A 130 14.34 2.31 1.30
C ASN A 130 13.64 1.34 2.27
N LEU A 131 13.66 0.05 1.93
CA LEU A 131 13.15 -1.05 2.74
C LEU A 131 14.21 -2.13 2.99
N SER A 132 15.50 -1.77 2.90
CA SER A 132 16.60 -2.73 3.07
C SER A 132 16.63 -3.39 4.44
N ASP A 133 16.09 -2.73 5.47
CA ASP A 133 15.96 -3.27 6.83
C ASP A 133 14.99 -4.45 6.91
N LEU A 134 14.13 -4.63 5.89
CA LEU A 134 13.18 -5.73 5.84
C LEU A 134 13.85 -7.05 5.44
N ALA A 135 15.03 -7.03 4.83
CA ALA A 135 15.74 -8.25 4.42
C ALA A 135 16.13 -9.13 5.62
N ASP A 136 16.31 -8.53 6.79
CA ASP A 136 16.63 -9.24 8.04
C ASP A 136 15.37 -9.69 8.81
N CYS A 137 14.16 -9.33 8.33
CA CYS A 137 12.90 -9.72 8.97
C CYS A 137 12.48 -11.12 8.54
N LYS A 138 12.14 -11.98 9.51
CA LYS A 138 11.75 -13.37 9.26
C LYS A 138 10.56 -13.49 8.29
N GLU A 139 9.62 -12.57 8.32
CA GLU A 139 8.44 -12.58 7.44
C GLU A 139 8.77 -12.34 5.95
N PHE A 140 9.97 -11.85 5.65
CA PHE A 140 10.47 -11.56 4.31
C PHE A 140 11.58 -12.53 3.86
N GLU A 141 11.84 -13.61 4.60
CA GLU A 141 12.95 -14.53 4.32
C GLU A 141 12.88 -15.17 2.91
N ASP A 142 11.67 -15.35 2.39
CA ASP A 142 11.40 -15.91 1.05
C ASP A 142 11.21 -14.83 -0.04
N ILE A 143 11.36 -13.55 0.29
CA ILE A 143 11.16 -12.43 -0.64
C ILE A 143 12.51 -11.80 -0.94
N MET A 144 12.89 -11.75 -2.22
CA MET A 144 14.12 -11.05 -2.61
C MET A 144 13.87 -9.53 -2.58
N ILE A 145 14.65 -8.84 -1.75
CA ILE A 145 14.59 -7.39 -1.58
C ILE A 145 15.84 -6.76 -2.21
N GLU A 146 15.64 -5.90 -3.22
CA GLU A 146 16.71 -5.18 -3.90
C GLU A 146 16.49 -3.67 -3.77
N PHE A 147 17.39 -2.96 -3.08
CA PHE A 147 17.35 -1.50 -2.98
C PHE A 147 18.33 -0.85 -3.96
N ILE A 148 17.86 0.16 -4.70
CA ILE A 148 18.63 0.97 -5.64
C ILE A 148 18.82 2.38 -5.04
N PRO A 149 19.95 2.67 -4.37
CA PRO A 149 20.11 3.87 -3.56
C PRO A 149 19.95 5.18 -4.34
N HIS A 150 20.51 5.26 -5.54
CA HIS A 150 20.48 6.47 -6.37
C HIS A 150 19.07 6.84 -6.87
N GLN A 151 18.12 5.92 -6.80
CA GLN A 151 16.74 6.13 -7.22
C GLN A 151 15.76 6.15 -6.04
N ASN A 152 16.22 5.80 -4.82
CA ASN A 152 15.38 5.55 -3.66
C ASN A 152 14.23 4.57 -3.95
N ILE A 153 14.53 3.46 -4.63
CA ILE A 153 13.56 2.45 -5.04
C ILE A 153 13.97 1.10 -4.45
N THR A 154 13.02 0.40 -3.84
CA THR A 154 13.16 -1.01 -3.47
C THR A 154 12.25 -1.88 -4.34
N TYR A 155 12.78 -3.00 -4.83
CA TYR A 155 12.02 -4.07 -5.47
C TYR A 155 11.81 -5.24 -4.51
N LEU A 156 10.63 -5.83 -4.56
CA LEU A 156 10.26 -7.06 -3.87
C LEU A 156 9.84 -8.09 -4.93
N SER A 157 10.60 -9.18 -5.06
CA SER A 157 10.38 -10.25 -6.05
C SER A 157 10.40 -11.62 -5.42
#